data_AF-A0A834W7S9-F1
#
_entry.id   AF-A0A834W7S9-F1
#
_cell.length_a   1.000
_cell.length_b   1.000
_cell.length_c   1.000
_cell.angle_alpha   90.00
_cell.angle_beta   90.00
_cell.angle_gamma   90.00
#
_symmetry.space_group_name_H-M   'P 1'
#
loop_
_entity.id
_entity.type
_entity.pdbx_description
1 polymer ?
#
loop_
_entity_poly.entity_id
_entity_poly.type
_entity_poly.pdbx_seq_one_letter_code
_entity_poly.pdbx_strand_id
1 'polypeptide(L)'
;MMSDDVQVILGSSLPQRTNVKGKSNEKGKSSSGINSYFMPRTTPGAQPTLKSVLQSKEARERCDLAISKWMIDVCLPFNVVTSPYYQPMIDAIASMGAGYKGLGVWNLHDIGKLDEVNQVVVQAAKITKFIYNHCFALHLMRKYTGGREILRPAPTRFATNFIALQSILAQKDPLRAMVTSREWTSSAYARGNKAKNFVDYVLNTGFWKDCANIVKLTEPIIRLLRIVDSEDKPTLGFLFAAFHKAKNEMIKRFQRKKKVVEPHLKILDNRWDNQLLKNIHAVGYWFNPSYQYDTNEMAKHKSCSSGVLDVFERYAHNNQELDDQLTKEMMMFKNAEGDFGRRFAINTHHTIMPSNINPY
;
A
#
# COMPACT_ATOMS: atom_id res chain seq x y z
N MET A 1 71.33 -1.68 -0.46
CA MET A 1 70.77 -0.35 -0.19
C MET A 1 69.53 -0.54 0.65
N MET A 2 69.67 -0.29 1.96
CA MET A 2 68.70 -0.07 3.05
C MET A 2 67.29 -0.68 2.87
N SER A 3 66.97 -1.83 3.48
CA SER A 3 66.73 -2.13 4.93
C SER A 3 65.26 -1.90 5.36
N ASP A 4 64.51 -3.00 5.44
CA ASP A 4 63.91 -3.61 6.64
C ASP A 4 63.29 -2.70 7.72
N ASP A 5 61.99 -2.89 8.05
CA ASP A 5 61.56 -3.73 9.20
C ASP A 5 60.10 -3.48 9.71
N VAL A 6 59.39 -4.60 9.89
CA VAL A 6 58.57 -5.04 11.06
C VAL A 6 57.35 -4.23 11.59
N GLN A 7 56.15 -4.75 11.28
CA GLN A 7 55.11 -5.40 12.15
C GLN A 7 54.60 -4.79 13.51
N VAL A 8 53.29 -5.07 13.79
CA VAL A 8 52.56 -5.17 15.12
C VAL A 8 51.85 -3.88 15.64
N ILE A 9 50.50 -3.69 15.59
CA ILE A 9 49.32 -4.23 16.35
C ILE A 9 48.79 -3.29 17.49
N LEU A 10 47.44 -3.12 17.52
CA LEU A 10 46.47 -2.79 18.61
C LEU A 10 46.24 -1.36 19.20
N GLY A 11 44.95 -0.95 19.16
CA GLY A 11 44.13 -0.29 20.22
C GLY A 11 44.45 1.17 20.59
N SER A 12 43.51 2.11 20.80
CA SER A 12 42.28 1.99 21.58
C SER A 12 41.55 3.36 21.71
N SER A 13 40.23 3.29 21.96
CA SER A 13 39.37 4.21 22.77
C SER A 13 39.07 5.68 22.34
N LEU A 14 37.81 5.90 21.98
CA LEU A 14 37.08 7.18 22.13
C LEU A 14 36.20 7.14 23.40
N PRO A 15 36.19 8.15 24.29
CA PRO A 15 35.23 8.25 25.38
C PRO A 15 33.98 9.08 25.03
N GLN A 16 32.86 8.67 25.66
CA GLN A 16 31.53 9.28 25.65
C GLN A 16 31.50 10.68 26.29
N ARG A 17 30.64 11.57 25.79
CA ARG A 17 30.34 12.88 26.42
C ARG A 17 29.00 12.84 27.15
N THR A 18 29.06 13.17 28.43
CA THR A 18 27.96 13.37 29.39
C THR A 18 27.26 14.72 29.18
N ASN A 19 26.03 14.78 29.69
CA ASN A 19 25.08 15.87 29.55
C ASN A 19 24.99 16.65 30.88
N VAL A 20 25.24 17.97 30.91
CA VAL A 20 24.89 18.85 32.06
C VAL A 20 24.43 20.22 31.55
N LYS A 21 23.24 20.63 31.98
CA LYS A 21 22.63 21.96 31.82
C LYS A 21 23.16 22.93 32.89
N GLY A 22 23.39 24.19 32.51
CA GLY A 22 23.59 25.35 33.41
C GLY A 22 23.09 26.63 32.75
N LYS A 23 22.42 27.50 33.53
CA LYS A 23 21.46 28.56 33.17
C LYS A 23 22.07 29.94 32.81
N SER A 24 21.32 30.70 31.98
CA SER A 24 21.05 32.18 31.89
C SER A 24 22.08 33.21 32.43
N ASN A 25 22.34 34.40 31.86
CA ASN A 25 21.41 35.43 31.36
C ASN A 25 22.16 36.61 30.65
N GLU A 26 21.49 37.27 29.67
CA GLU A 26 21.61 38.69 29.18
C GLU A 26 23.00 39.26 28.74
N LYS A 27 23.19 40.17 27.75
CA LYS A 27 22.37 40.97 26.82
C LYS A 27 23.31 41.54 25.73
N GLY A 28 22.87 41.58 24.47
CA GLY A 28 23.21 42.64 23.49
C GLY A 28 24.44 42.51 22.59
N LYS A 29 24.25 42.09 21.32
CA LYS A 29 24.54 42.88 20.11
C LYS A 29 24.12 42.10 18.85
N SER A 30 23.41 42.79 17.97
CA SER A 30 22.90 42.31 16.69
C SER A 30 24.01 41.89 15.73
N SER A 31 23.92 40.67 15.19
CA SER A 31 24.41 40.36 13.85
C SER A 31 23.28 39.67 13.08
N SER A 32 22.77 40.32 12.02
CA SER A 32 21.80 39.71 11.13
C SER A 32 22.50 38.52 10.45
N GLY A 33 22.24 37.31 10.94
CA GLY A 33 22.73 36.10 10.30
C GLY A 33 22.21 36.04 8.86
N ILE A 34 23.06 35.60 7.93
CA ILE A 34 22.78 35.41 6.49
C ILE A 34 21.40 34.78 6.19
N ASN A 35 20.84 34.03 7.13
CA ASN A 35 19.50 33.45 7.06
C ASN A 35 18.35 34.48 7.02
N SER A 36 18.56 35.75 7.39
CA SER A 36 17.53 36.81 7.27
C SER A 36 17.37 37.34 5.83
N TYR A 37 18.30 37.05 4.93
CA TYR A 37 18.22 37.44 3.52
C TYR A 37 17.47 36.43 2.65
N PHE A 38 17.16 35.24 3.16
CA PHE A 38 16.47 34.21 2.40
C PHE A 38 15.05 34.02 2.95
N MET A 39 14.06 34.59 2.26
CA MET A 39 12.65 34.27 2.49
C MET A 39 12.40 32.76 2.30
N PRO A 40 11.46 32.14 3.04
CA PRO A 40 10.99 30.78 2.78
C PRO A 40 10.48 30.68 1.33
N ARG A 41 11.08 29.78 0.55
CA ARG A 41 10.91 29.68 -0.90
C ARG A 41 9.85 28.65 -1.25
N THR A 42 8.76 29.12 -1.87
CA THR A 42 8.06 28.54 -3.04
C THR A 42 6.76 29.34 -3.25
N THR A 43 6.88 30.49 -3.93
CA THR A 43 5.74 31.21 -4.50
C THR A 43 5.86 31.19 -6.02
N PRO A 44 4.73 31.19 -6.77
CA PRO A 44 4.74 31.34 -8.22
C PRO A 44 5.53 32.59 -8.62
N GLY A 45 6.59 32.44 -9.41
CA GLY A 45 7.49 33.53 -9.84
C GLY A 45 8.83 33.63 -9.11
N ALA A 46 9.13 32.74 -8.15
CA ALA A 46 10.44 32.72 -7.48
C ALA A 46 11.59 32.34 -8.44
N GLN A 47 12.77 32.97 -8.27
CA GLN A 47 13.95 32.73 -9.10
C GLN A 47 14.34 31.23 -9.09
N PRO A 48 14.51 30.60 -10.27
CA PRO A 48 14.91 29.20 -10.36
C PRO A 48 16.24 28.94 -9.67
N THR A 49 16.36 27.79 -8.98
CA THR A 49 17.64 27.41 -8.36
C THR A 49 18.69 27.15 -9.45
N LEU A 50 19.97 27.40 -9.17
CA LEU A 50 21.07 27.12 -10.10
C LEU A 50 21.01 25.66 -10.59
N LYS A 51 20.63 24.73 -9.71
CA LYS A 51 20.43 23.31 -10.02
C LYS A 51 19.31 23.05 -11.05
N SER A 52 18.21 23.81 -11.00
CA SER A 52 17.11 23.72 -11.98
C SER A 52 17.45 24.32 -13.35
N VAL A 53 18.27 25.38 -13.35
CA VAL A 53 18.79 26.01 -14.58
C VAL A 53 19.84 25.12 -15.25
N LEU A 54 20.63 24.39 -14.46
CA LEU A 54 21.67 23.47 -14.90
C LEU A 54 21.18 22.03 -15.16
N GLN A 55 19.87 21.74 -15.06
CA GLN A 55 19.38 20.42 -15.46
C GLN A 55 19.54 20.23 -16.97
N SER A 56 20.09 19.09 -17.36
CA SER A 56 20.30 18.78 -18.76
C SER A 56 18.96 18.65 -19.49
N LYS A 57 18.93 18.95 -20.79
CA LYS A 57 17.73 18.79 -21.62
C LYS A 57 17.18 17.35 -21.52
N GLU A 58 18.07 16.37 -21.45
CA GLU A 58 17.70 14.96 -21.29
C GLU A 58 17.05 14.66 -19.93
N ALA A 59 17.35 15.41 -18.87
CA ALA A 59 16.70 15.24 -17.57
C ALA A 59 15.25 15.76 -17.59
N ARG A 60 15.02 16.90 -18.25
CA ARG A 60 13.68 17.46 -18.45
C ARG A 60 12.83 16.53 -19.32
N GLU A 61 13.38 16.10 -20.46
CA GLU A 61 12.70 15.17 -21.37
C GLU A 61 12.33 13.84 -20.68
N ARG A 62 13.19 13.29 -19.81
CA ARG A 62 12.84 12.08 -19.03
C ARG A 62 11.69 12.32 -18.07
N CYS A 63 11.61 13.49 -17.44
CA CYS A 63 10.53 13.86 -16.55
C CYS A 63 9.21 14.00 -17.32
N ASP A 64 9.21 14.78 -18.40
CA ASP A 64 8.04 15.03 -19.24
C ASP A 64 7.54 13.74 -19.89
N LEU A 65 8.44 12.88 -20.35
CA LEU A 65 8.11 11.57 -20.90
C LEU A 65 7.48 10.65 -19.86
N ALA A 66 7.94 10.67 -18.61
CA ALA A 66 7.36 9.86 -17.54
C ALA A 66 5.93 10.31 -17.22
N ILE A 67 5.69 11.63 -17.13
CA ILE A 67 4.36 12.20 -16.91
C ILE A 67 3.44 11.86 -18.10
N SER A 68 3.91 12.06 -19.33
CA SER A 68 3.15 11.80 -20.55
C SER A 68 2.78 10.31 -20.69
N LYS A 69 3.71 9.40 -20.38
CA LYS A 69 3.44 7.96 -20.38
C LYS A 69 2.36 7.60 -19.37
N TRP A 70 2.42 8.15 -18.16
CA TRP A 70 1.38 7.93 -17.16
C TRP A 70 0.02 8.47 -17.62
N MET A 71 -0.03 9.70 -18.17
CA MET A 71 -1.27 10.28 -18.70
C MET A 71 -1.90 9.44 -19.82
N ILE A 72 -1.07 8.92 -20.74
CA ILE A 72 -1.54 8.05 -21.83
C ILE A 72 -2.06 6.71 -21.27
N ASP A 73 -1.33 6.10 -20.34
CA ASP A 73 -1.69 4.82 -19.72
C ASP A 73 -3.05 4.87 -19.01
N VAL A 74 -3.31 5.94 -18.25
CA VAL A 74 -4.58 6.15 -17.54
C VAL A 74 -5.63 6.91 -18.35
N CYS A 75 -5.41 7.11 -19.66
CA CYS A 75 -6.31 7.80 -20.57
C CYS A 75 -6.73 9.22 -20.11
N LEU A 76 -5.82 9.95 -19.46
CA LEU A 76 -6.09 11.33 -19.05
C LEU A 76 -6.05 12.27 -20.27
N PRO A 77 -7.08 13.11 -20.46
CA PRO A 77 -7.06 14.09 -21.54
C PRO A 77 -5.97 15.13 -21.28
N PHE A 78 -5.29 15.60 -22.33
CA PHE A 78 -4.14 16.50 -22.17
C PHE A 78 -4.49 17.83 -21.47
N ASN A 79 -5.74 18.26 -21.50
CA ASN A 79 -6.20 19.46 -20.79
C ASN A 79 -6.09 19.36 -19.26
N VAL A 80 -5.88 18.18 -18.66
CA VAL A 80 -5.69 18.09 -17.19
C VAL A 80 -4.50 18.91 -16.69
N VAL A 81 -3.51 19.19 -17.54
CA VAL A 81 -2.35 20.02 -17.18
C VAL A 81 -2.71 21.50 -17.00
N THR A 82 -3.87 21.94 -17.51
CA THR A 82 -4.37 23.30 -17.30
C THR A 82 -5.10 23.45 -15.96
N SER A 83 -5.25 22.37 -15.20
CA SER A 83 -5.83 22.41 -13.86
C SER A 83 -5.02 23.36 -12.96
N PRO A 84 -5.67 24.24 -12.19
CA PRO A 84 -4.97 25.11 -11.24
C PRO A 84 -4.19 24.33 -10.17
N TYR A 85 -4.50 23.03 -10.00
CA TYR A 85 -3.81 22.13 -9.06
C TYR A 85 -2.62 21.40 -9.66
N TYR A 86 -2.43 21.44 -10.99
CA TYR A 86 -1.38 20.68 -11.67
C TYR A 86 0.02 21.16 -11.26
N GLN A 87 0.31 22.46 -11.40
CA GLN A 87 1.61 23.01 -11.02
C GLN A 87 1.88 22.92 -9.50
N PRO A 88 0.93 23.23 -8.60
CA PRO A 88 1.11 23.00 -7.17
C PRO A 88 1.45 21.55 -6.79
N MET A 89 0.86 20.56 -7.49
CA MET A 89 1.22 19.15 -7.29
C MET A 89 2.69 18.88 -7.66
N ILE A 90 3.15 19.36 -8.81
CA ILE A 90 4.54 19.20 -9.25
C ILE A 90 5.52 19.89 -8.28
N ASP A 91 5.19 21.10 -7.82
CA ASP A 91 6.02 21.85 -6.88
C ASP A 91 6.12 21.14 -5.52
N ALA A 92 5.01 20.60 -5.02
CA ALA A 92 4.99 19.79 -3.80
C ALA A 92 5.87 18.54 -3.95
N ILE A 93 5.76 17.79 -5.06
CA ILE A 93 6.62 16.63 -5.34
C ILE A 93 8.10 17.04 -5.39
N ALA A 94 8.41 18.14 -6.08
CA ALA A 94 9.77 18.65 -6.21
C ALA A 94 10.38 19.04 -4.85
N SER A 95 9.58 19.63 -3.96
CA SER A 95 10.01 20.05 -2.61
C SER A 95 10.41 18.89 -1.70
N MET A 96 9.82 17.71 -1.89
CA MET A 96 10.13 16.51 -1.09
C MET A 96 11.50 15.88 -1.44
N GLY A 97 12.01 16.16 -2.64
CA GLY A 97 13.33 15.69 -3.10
C GLY A 97 13.40 14.19 -3.44
N ALA A 98 14.63 13.67 -3.61
CA ALA A 98 14.93 12.36 -4.20
C ALA A 98 14.41 11.12 -3.41
N GLY A 99 13.84 11.32 -2.22
CA GLY A 99 13.26 10.26 -1.40
C GLY A 99 11.76 10.05 -1.61
N TYR A 100 11.07 10.99 -2.26
CA TYR A 100 9.63 10.89 -2.45
C TYR A 100 9.27 9.68 -3.31
N LYS A 101 8.33 8.88 -2.81
CA LYS A 101 7.66 7.85 -3.58
C LYS A 101 6.23 8.32 -3.73
N GLY A 102 5.74 8.38 -4.97
CA GLY A 102 4.34 8.69 -5.25
C GLY A 102 3.41 7.79 -4.44
N LEU A 103 2.17 8.22 -4.24
CA LEU A 103 1.16 7.47 -3.51
C LEU A 103 1.03 6.07 -4.12
N GLY A 104 1.73 5.11 -3.51
CA GLY A 104 1.72 3.72 -3.93
C GLY A 104 0.42 3.14 -3.43
N VAL A 105 -0.55 3.02 -4.34
CA VAL A 105 -1.83 2.36 -4.11
C VAL A 105 -1.55 1.03 -3.39
N TRP A 106 -1.87 1.00 -2.10
CA TRP A 106 -1.85 -0.17 -1.21
C TRP A 106 -0.61 -1.04 -1.21
N ASN A 107 0.60 -0.47 -1.29
CA ASN A 107 1.81 -1.29 -1.23
C ASN A 107 2.07 -1.81 0.20
N LEU A 108 1.38 -2.90 0.54
CA LEU A 108 1.48 -3.63 1.80
C LEU A 108 2.68 -4.59 1.84
N HIS A 109 3.70 -4.38 0.98
CA HIS A 109 4.92 -5.19 0.94
C HIS A 109 5.53 -5.49 2.32
N ASP A 110 5.36 -4.61 3.30
CA ASP A 110 5.84 -4.83 4.66
C ASP A 110 5.26 -6.07 5.34
N ILE A 111 4.03 -6.48 5.01
CA ILE A 111 3.46 -7.76 5.50
C ILE A 111 4.28 -8.94 4.95
N GLY A 112 4.75 -8.85 3.70
CA GLY A 112 5.59 -9.88 3.08
C GLY A 112 7.00 -9.93 3.63
N LYS A 113 7.45 -8.87 4.33
CA LYS A 113 8.76 -8.82 5.00
C LYS A 113 8.74 -9.47 6.39
N LEU A 114 7.58 -9.80 6.94
CA LEU A 114 7.51 -10.53 8.20
C LEU A 114 8.14 -11.91 8.01
N ASP A 115 9.07 -12.29 8.89
CA ASP A 115 9.86 -13.51 8.73
C ASP A 115 9.01 -14.76 8.55
N GLU A 116 7.93 -14.88 9.32
CA GLU A 116 6.96 -15.99 9.22
C GLU A 116 6.34 -16.07 7.82
N VAL A 117 6.00 -14.92 7.23
CA VAL A 117 5.41 -14.84 5.89
C VAL A 117 6.45 -15.14 4.82
N ASN A 118 7.63 -14.54 4.95
CA ASN A 118 8.73 -14.72 4.00
C ASN A 118 9.19 -16.17 3.93
N GLN A 119 9.33 -16.87 5.06
CA GLN A 119 9.70 -18.28 5.10
C GLN A 119 8.73 -19.16 4.31
N VAL A 120 7.42 -18.95 4.48
CA VAL A 120 6.39 -19.70 3.74
C VAL A 120 6.43 -19.38 2.25
N VAL A 121 6.61 -18.11 1.87
CA VAL A 121 6.76 -17.69 0.47
C VAL A 121 7.98 -18.35 -0.18
N VAL A 122 9.13 -18.34 0.50
CA VAL A 122 10.37 -18.98 0.01
C VAL A 122 10.19 -20.48 -0.16
N GLN A 123 9.52 -21.15 0.79
CA GLN A 123 9.27 -22.59 0.68
C GLN A 123 8.30 -22.92 -0.46
N ALA A 124 7.22 -22.15 -0.63
CA ALA A 124 6.31 -22.29 -1.77
C ALA A 124 7.03 -22.06 -3.11
N ALA A 125 7.96 -21.10 -3.16
CA ALA A 125 8.80 -20.85 -4.33
C ALA A 125 9.72 -22.03 -4.64
N LYS A 126 10.29 -22.71 -3.63
CA LYS A 126 11.09 -23.93 -3.82
C LYS A 126 10.26 -25.07 -4.42
N ILE A 127 9.04 -25.29 -3.92
CA ILE A 127 8.13 -26.33 -4.42
C ILE A 127 7.78 -26.05 -5.90
N THR A 128 7.31 -24.85 -6.20
CA THR A 128 6.91 -24.47 -7.56
C THR A 128 8.10 -24.47 -8.53
N LYS A 129 9.25 -23.92 -8.12
CA LYS A 129 10.48 -23.94 -8.94
C LYS A 129 10.91 -25.35 -9.29
N PHE A 130 10.81 -26.30 -8.36
CA PHE A 130 11.13 -27.69 -8.66
C PHE A 130 10.16 -28.26 -9.71
N ILE A 131 8.85 -28.12 -9.51
CA ILE A 131 7.83 -28.65 -10.43
C ILE A 131 8.06 -28.14 -11.85
N TYR A 132 8.18 -26.83 -12.05
CA TYR A 132 8.27 -26.23 -13.38
C TYR A 132 9.63 -26.41 -14.06
N ASN A 133 10.69 -26.76 -13.33
CA ASN A 133 12.01 -27.01 -13.90
C ASN A 133 12.26 -28.49 -14.25
N HIS A 134 11.33 -29.39 -13.91
CA HIS A 134 11.47 -30.82 -14.13
C HIS A 134 10.28 -31.36 -14.92
N CYS A 135 10.49 -31.67 -16.20
CA CYS A 135 9.42 -32.09 -17.12
C CYS A 135 8.54 -33.23 -16.57
N PHE A 136 9.15 -34.23 -15.93
CA PHE A 136 8.41 -35.34 -15.31
C PHE A 136 7.56 -34.88 -14.11
N ALA A 137 8.09 -34.02 -13.25
CA ALA A 137 7.35 -33.46 -12.12
C ALA A 137 6.20 -32.56 -12.58
N LEU A 138 6.42 -31.75 -13.63
CA LEU A 138 5.39 -30.92 -14.25
C LEU A 138 4.27 -31.77 -14.86
N HIS A 139 4.63 -32.83 -15.59
CA HIS A 139 3.67 -33.76 -16.17
C HIS A 139 2.80 -34.41 -15.08
N LEU A 140 3.44 -34.95 -14.03
CA LEU A 140 2.70 -35.55 -12.91
C LEU A 140 1.85 -34.51 -12.18
N MET A 141 2.36 -33.31 -11.94
CA MET A 141 1.57 -32.26 -11.28
C MET A 141 0.28 -32.00 -12.07
N ARG A 142 0.38 -31.79 -13.39
CA ARG A 142 -0.81 -31.59 -14.25
C ARG A 142 -1.75 -32.79 -14.23
N LYS A 143 -1.25 -34.01 -14.16
CA LYS A 143 -2.08 -35.22 -14.04
C LYS A 143 -2.88 -35.23 -12.73
N TYR A 144 -2.23 -34.94 -11.60
CA TYR A 144 -2.87 -35.00 -10.27
C TYR A 144 -3.74 -33.77 -9.98
N THR A 145 -3.45 -32.61 -10.56
CA THR A 145 -4.23 -31.38 -10.38
C THR A 145 -5.38 -31.20 -11.39
N GLY A 146 -5.57 -32.16 -12.30
CA GLY A 146 -6.56 -32.05 -13.38
C GLY A 146 -6.24 -30.92 -14.37
N GLY A 147 -4.95 -30.70 -14.64
CA GLY A 147 -4.44 -29.67 -15.55
C GLY A 147 -4.39 -28.26 -14.95
N ARG A 148 -4.72 -28.08 -13.66
CA ARG A 148 -4.67 -26.77 -13.00
C ARG A 148 -3.22 -26.34 -12.78
N GLU A 149 -2.90 -25.15 -13.29
CA GLU A 149 -1.59 -24.53 -13.09
C GLU A 149 -1.47 -23.89 -11.70
N ILE A 150 -0.25 -23.89 -11.16
CA ILE A 150 0.08 -23.27 -9.87
C ILE A 150 0.79 -21.95 -10.11
N LEU A 151 0.26 -20.86 -9.56
CA LEU A 151 0.89 -19.56 -9.64
C LEU A 151 2.20 -19.52 -8.83
N ARG A 152 3.24 -18.93 -9.42
CA ARG A 152 4.57 -18.87 -8.82
C ARG A 152 4.73 -17.61 -7.98
N PRO A 153 5.19 -17.72 -6.71
CA PRO A 153 5.57 -16.55 -5.94
C PRO A 153 6.72 -15.78 -6.63
N ALA A 154 6.67 -14.45 -6.59
CA ALA A 154 7.66 -13.54 -7.14
C ALA A 154 8.15 -12.56 -6.04
N PRO A 155 9.47 -12.34 -5.87
CA PRO A 155 9.99 -11.49 -4.79
C PRO A 155 9.44 -10.06 -4.74
N THR A 156 8.97 -9.51 -5.86
CA THR A 156 8.67 -8.09 -6.02
C THR A 156 7.19 -7.74 -6.19
N ARG A 157 6.26 -8.70 -6.08
CA ARG A 157 4.81 -8.43 -6.26
C ARG A 157 3.97 -8.96 -5.10
N PHE A 158 3.68 -8.07 -4.14
CA PHE A 158 3.05 -8.37 -2.86
C PHE A 158 1.74 -9.17 -2.99
N ALA A 159 0.73 -8.63 -3.69
CA ALA A 159 -0.55 -9.31 -3.87
C ALA A 159 -0.42 -10.66 -4.59
N THR A 160 0.47 -10.71 -5.60
CA THR A 160 0.75 -11.92 -6.37
C THR A 160 1.30 -13.04 -5.50
N ASN A 161 2.10 -12.74 -4.48
CA ASN A 161 2.61 -13.77 -3.56
C ASN A 161 1.51 -14.45 -2.76
N PHE A 162 0.54 -13.72 -2.22
CA PHE A 162 -0.55 -14.34 -1.47
C PHE A 162 -1.53 -15.07 -2.38
N ILE A 163 -1.76 -14.56 -3.59
CA ILE A 163 -2.53 -15.27 -4.62
C ILE A 163 -1.80 -16.57 -5.03
N ALA A 164 -0.47 -16.55 -5.12
CA ALA A 164 0.34 -17.74 -5.36
C ALA A 164 0.27 -18.74 -4.18
N LEU A 165 0.29 -18.25 -2.94
CA LEU A 165 0.06 -19.09 -1.75
C LEU A 165 -1.35 -19.71 -1.74
N GLN A 166 -2.38 -18.97 -2.12
CA GLN A 166 -3.73 -19.50 -2.31
C GLN A 166 -3.76 -20.61 -3.38
N SER A 167 -3.09 -20.36 -4.51
CA SER A 167 -3.03 -21.30 -5.63
C SER A 167 -2.34 -22.61 -5.25
N ILE A 168 -1.17 -22.57 -4.61
CA ILE A 168 -0.45 -23.78 -4.18
C ILE A 168 -1.19 -24.51 -3.06
N LEU A 169 -1.81 -23.78 -2.12
CA LEU A 169 -2.59 -24.37 -1.04
C LEU A 169 -3.80 -25.14 -1.56
N ALA A 170 -4.47 -24.63 -2.60
CA ALA A 170 -5.57 -25.32 -3.28
C ALA A 170 -5.14 -26.64 -3.93
N GLN A 171 -3.85 -26.81 -4.24
CA GLN A 171 -3.29 -28.04 -4.80
C GLN A 171 -2.55 -28.90 -3.76
N LYS A 172 -2.71 -28.63 -2.46
CA LYS A 172 -2.04 -29.37 -1.37
C LYS A 172 -2.22 -30.88 -1.47
N ASP A 173 -3.48 -31.35 -1.51
CA ASP A 173 -3.77 -32.78 -1.48
C ASP A 173 -3.37 -33.48 -2.80
N PRO A 174 -3.64 -32.90 -3.99
CA PRO A 174 -3.07 -33.38 -5.25
C PRO A 174 -1.55 -33.51 -5.23
N LEU A 175 -0.83 -32.50 -4.73
CA LEU A 175 0.64 -32.53 -4.67
C LEU A 175 1.15 -33.60 -3.71
N ARG A 176 0.47 -33.80 -2.57
CA ARG A 176 0.80 -34.88 -1.64
C ARG A 176 0.58 -36.25 -2.26
N ALA A 177 -0.56 -36.46 -2.92
CA ALA A 177 -0.85 -37.69 -3.64
C ALA A 177 0.17 -37.96 -4.76
N MET A 178 0.59 -36.92 -5.47
CA MET A 178 1.61 -37.01 -6.51
C MET A 178 2.93 -37.57 -5.96
N VAL A 179 3.45 -37.00 -4.87
CA VAL A 179 4.77 -37.40 -4.33
C VAL A 179 4.76 -38.74 -3.58
N THR A 180 3.58 -39.22 -3.15
CA THR A 180 3.43 -40.55 -2.54
C THR A 180 3.00 -41.62 -3.54
N SER A 181 2.73 -41.25 -4.80
CA SER A 181 2.32 -42.19 -5.83
C SER A 181 3.41 -43.21 -6.18
N ARG A 182 3.00 -44.38 -6.68
CA ARG A 182 3.91 -45.38 -7.24
C ARG A 182 4.70 -44.83 -8.43
N GLU A 183 4.06 -43.98 -9.23
CA GLU A 183 4.63 -43.33 -10.42
C GLU A 183 5.81 -42.43 -10.05
N TRP A 184 5.68 -41.67 -8.96
CA TRP A 184 6.77 -40.86 -8.43
C TRP A 184 7.84 -41.73 -7.76
N THR A 185 7.44 -42.54 -6.77
CA THR A 185 8.37 -43.30 -5.91
C THR A 185 9.21 -44.34 -6.67
N SER A 186 8.67 -44.92 -7.75
CA SER A 186 9.39 -45.89 -8.59
C SER A 186 10.25 -45.22 -9.67
N SER A 187 10.12 -43.90 -9.87
CA SER A 187 10.82 -43.19 -10.93
C SER A 187 12.32 -43.02 -10.63
N ALA A 188 13.14 -42.98 -11.69
CA ALA A 188 14.54 -42.58 -11.57
C ALA A 188 14.68 -41.14 -11.04
N TYR A 189 13.70 -40.28 -11.32
CA TYR A 189 13.67 -38.86 -10.93
C TYR A 189 13.56 -38.65 -9.42
N ALA A 190 12.95 -39.58 -8.68
CA ALA A 190 12.80 -39.47 -7.22
C ALA A 190 14.11 -39.74 -6.44
N ARG A 191 15.15 -40.27 -7.09
CA ARG A 191 16.38 -40.72 -6.40
C ARG A 191 17.32 -39.57 -6.01
N GLY A 192 17.29 -38.45 -6.74
CA GLY A 192 18.23 -37.34 -6.53
C GLY A 192 17.94 -36.52 -5.26
N ASN A 193 18.97 -35.96 -4.62
CA ASN A 193 18.82 -35.14 -3.41
C ASN A 193 17.84 -33.96 -3.58
N LYS A 194 17.82 -33.32 -4.76
CA LYS A 194 16.86 -32.23 -5.04
C LYS A 194 15.40 -32.74 -5.01
N ALA A 195 15.15 -33.94 -5.50
CA ALA A 195 13.83 -34.56 -5.50
C ALA A 195 13.42 -34.99 -4.08
N LYS A 196 14.35 -35.52 -3.27
CA LYS A 196 14.10 -35.82 -1.85
C LYS A 196 13.71 -34.55 -1.07
N ASN A 197 14.48 -33.47 -1.21
CA ASN A 197 14.15 -32.19 -0.59
C ASN A 197 12.78 -31.66 -1.04
N PHE A 198 12.43 -31.84 -2.32
CA PHE A 198 11.11 -31.47 -2.84
C PHE A 198 9.98 -32.27 -2.18
N VAL A 199 10.14 -33.59 -2.05
CA VAL A 199 9.20 -34.45 -1.34
C VAL A 199 9.05 -34.00 0.12
N ASP A 200 10.16 -33.72 0.80
CA ASP A 200 10.14 -33.24 2.18
C ASP A 200 9.38 -31.92 2.32
N TYR A 201 9.58 -30.97 1.39
CA TYR A 201 8.83 -29.71 1.38
C TYR A 201 7.33 -29.92 1.15
N VAL A 202 6.94 -30.84 0.25
CA VAL A 202 5.53 -31.15 -0.06
C VAL A 202 4.87 -31.95 1.07
N LEU A 203 5.61 -32.77 1.80
CA LEU A 203 5.05 -33.56 2.91
C LEU A 203 5.05 -32.80 4.24
N ASN A 204 5.82 -31.71 4.36
CA ASN A 204 5.93 -30.90 5.57
C ASN A 204 4.58 -30.35 6.06
N THR A 205 4.07 -30.92 7.16
CA THR A 205 2.79 -30.53 7.75
C THR A 205 2.81 -29.10 8.33
N GLY A 206 3.96 -28.65 8.87
CA GLY A 206 4.13 -27.30 9.40
C GLY A 206 3.95 -26.24 8.32
N PHE A 207 4.62 -26.41 7.18
CA PHE A 207 4.49 -25.53 6.01
C PHE A 207 3.03 -25.35 5.57
N TRP A 208 2.27 -26.44 5.41
CA TRP A 208 0.87 -26.33 4.97
C TRP A 208 -0.02 -25.65 6.01
N LYS A 209 0.26 -25.87 7.31
CA LYS A 209 -0.46 -25.20 8.40
C LYS A 209 -0.18 -23.71 8.39
N ASP A 210 1.08 -23.32 8.22
CA ASP A 210 1.50 -21.92 8.22
C ASP A 210 1.01 -21.20 6.94
N CYS A 211 1.10 -21.85 5.79
CA CYS A 211 0.51 -21.39 4.53
C CYS A 211 -0.99 -21.14 4.66
N ALA A 212 -1.75 -22.08 5.24
CA ALA A 212 -3.17 -21.90 5.48
C ALA A 212 -3.47 -20.73 6.44
N ASN A 213 -2.67 -20.55 7.49
CA ASN A 213 -2.81 -19.42 8.41
C ASN A 213 -2.57 -18.08 7.69
N ILE A 214 -1.50 -17.97 6.90
CA ILE A 214 -1.16 -16.75 6.17
C ILE A 214 -2.21 -16.43 5.11
N VAL A 215 -2.68 -17.43 4.35
CA VAL A 215 -3.76 -17.25 3.38
C VAL A 215 -5.03 -16.74 4.07
N LYS A 216 -5.44 -17.36 5.19
CA LYS A 216 -6.62 -16.94 5.95
C LYS A 216 -6.50 -15.52 6.51
N LEU A 217 -5.29 -15.13 6.89
CA LEU A 217 -4.95 -13.81 7.43
C LEU A 217 -4.97 -12.71 6.36
N THR A 218 -4.48 -13.02 5.16
CA THR A 218 -4.29 -12.06 4.07
C THR A 218 -5.46 -11.98 3.10
N GLU A 219 -6.37 -12.95 3.13
CA GLU A 219 -7.56 -12.98 2.26
C GLU A 219 -8.45 -11.71 2.35
N PRO A 220 -8.77 -11.14 3.54
CA PRO A 220 -9.53 -9.89 3.61
C PRO A 220 -8.80 -8.71 2.94
N ILE A 221 -7.46 -8.69 3.02
CA ILE A 221 -6.61 -7.69 2.38
C ILE A 221 -6.64 -7.85 0.86
N ILE A 222 -6.53 -9.09 0.35
CA ILE A 222 -6.60 -9.34 -1.10
C ILE A 222 -7.98 -8.92 -1.65
N ARG A 223 -9.06 -9.15 -0.90
CA ARG A 223 -10.40 -8.68 -1.29
C ARG A 223 -10.49 -7.15 -1.32
N LEU A 224 -9.89 -6.46 -0.34
CA LEU A 224 -9.75 -5.01 -0.35
C LEU A 224 -8.99 -4.52 -1.60
N LEU A 225 -7.83 -5.11 -1.90
CA LEU A 225 -7.03 -4.75 -3.08
C LEU A 225 -7.83 -4.90 -4.37
N ARG A 226 -8.59 -5.99 -4.52
CA ARG A 226 -9.45 -6.20 -5.70
C ARG A 226 -10.56 -5.16 -5.85
N ILE A 227 -11.07 -4.61 -4.74
CA ILE A 227 -12.07 -3.52 -4.79
C ILE A 227 -11.41 -2.24 -5.29
N VAL A 228 -10.16 -1.99 -4.89
CA VAL A 228 -9.41 -0.80 -5.30
C VAL A 228 -8.97 -0.89 -6.75
N ASP A 229 -8.52 -2.06 -7.18
CA ASP A 229 -8.07 -2.31 -8.55
C ASP A 229 -9.24 -2.44 -9.55
N SER A 230 -10.49 -2.30 -9.10
CA SER A 230 -11.68 -2.34 -9.98
C SER A 230 -11.84 -1.01 -10.69
N GLU A 231 -11.69 -1.01 -12.02
CA GLU A 231 -11.85 0.18 -12.89
C GLU A 231 -13.28 0.75 -12.88
N ASP A 232 -14.27 -0.07 -12.50
CA ASP A 232 -15.70 0.25 -12.62
C ASP A 232 -16.27 1.12 -11.49
N LYS A 233 -15.54 1.35 -10.38
CA LYS A 233 -16.09 1.99 -9.17
C LYS A 233 -15.19 3.12 -8.67
N PRO A 234 -15.74 4.29 -8.31
CA PRO A 234 -14.97 5.36 -7.67
C PRO A 234 -14.39 4.87 -6.35
N THR A 235 -13.10 4.56 -6.34
CA THR A 235 -12.45 3.89 -5.21
C THR A 235 -12.57 4.72 -3.93
N LEU A 236 -12.54 6.05 -4.03
CA LEU A 236 -12.49 6.95 -2.87
C LEU A 236 -13.65 6.74 -1.87
N GLY A 237 -14.88 6.52 -2.36
CA GLY A 237 -16.07 6.42 -1.51
C GLY A 237 -16.35 5.05 -0.90
N PHE A 238 -15.70 4.00 -1.40
CA PHE A 238 -15.88 2.62 -0.92
C PHE A 238 -14.69 2.11 -0.10
N LEU A 239 -13.53 2.73 -0.30
CA LEU A 239 -12.27 2.27 0.23
C LEU A 239 -12.18 2.32 1.75
N PHE A 240 -12.71 3.37 2.37
CA PHE A 240 -12.80 3.48 3.82
C PHE A 240 -13.58 2.30 4.43
N ALA A 241 -14.79 2.04 3.93
CA ALA A 241 -15.62 0.94 4.40
C ALA A 241 -14.96 -0.42 4.17
N ALA A 242 -14.40 -0.64 2.98
CA ALA A 242 -13.73 -1.87 2.62
C ALA A 242 -12.50 -2.14 3.51
N PHE A 243 -11.73 -1.11 3.82
CA PHE A 243 -10.57 -1.19 4.70
C PHE A 243 -10.97 -1.60 6.12
N HIS A 244 -11.95 -0.90 6.70
CA HIS A 244 -12.44 -1.22 8.04
C HIS A 244 -13.09 -2.61 8.10
N LYS A 245 -13.82 -3.01 7.06
CA LYS A 245 -14.36 -4.37 6.91
C LYS A 245 -13.24 -5.42 6.91
N ALA A 246 -12.19 -5.22 6.10
CA ALA A 246 -11.05 -6.13 6.05
C ALA A 246 -10.37 -6.26 7.43
N LYS A 247 -10.12 -5.13 8.11
CA LYS A 247 -9.55 -5.09 9.46
C LYS A 247 -10.40 -5.86 10.48
N ASN A 248 -11.72 -5.59 10.49
CA ASN A 248 -12.66 -6.25 11.39
C ASN A 248 -12.74 -7.76 11.13
N GLU A 249 -12.71 -8.18 9.87
CA GLU A 249 -12.67 -9.60 9.51
C GLU A 249 -11.39 -10.28 10.00
N MET A 250 -10.22 -9.64 9.89
CA MET A 250 -8.97 -10.17 10.44
C MET A 250 -9.06 -10.36 11.96
N ILE A 251 -9.55 -9.34 12.68
CA ILE A 251 -9.73 -9.40 14.15
C ILE A 251 -10.65 -10.55 14.54
N LYS A 252 -11.81 -10.68 13.86
CA LYS A 252 -12.78 -11.76 14.11
C LYS A 252 -12.17 -13.14 13.83
N ARG A 253 -11.49 -13.32 12.69
CA ARG A 253 -10.89 -14.60 12.29
C ARG A 253 -9.79 -15.08 13.25
N PHE A 254 -9.09 -14.15 13.91
CA PHE A 254 -7.94 -14.41 14.77
C PHE A 254 -8.17 -13.97 16.23
N GLN A 255 -9.42 -13.91 16.69
CA GLN A 255 -9.79 -13.42 18.03
C GLN A 255 -9.05 -14.15 19.16
N ARG A 256 -8.83 -15.46 19.02
CA ARG A 256 -8.09 -16.31 19.97
C ARG A 256 -6.56 -16.31 19.76
N LYS A 257 -6.07 -15.64 18.71
CA LYS A 257 -4.65 -15.58 18.31
C LYS A 257 -4.21 -14.13 18.05
N LYS A 258 -4.52 -13.23 18.99
CA LYS A 258 -4.25 -11.79 18.86
C LYS A 258 -2.80 -11.47 18.50
N LYS A 259 -1.83 -12.14 19.14
CA LYS A 259 -0.39 -11.96 18.88
C LYS A 259 0.03 -12.21 17.42
N VAL A 260 -0.70 -13.06 16.69
CA VAL A 260 -0.41 -13.37 15.27
C VAL A 260 -0.91 -12.26 14.36
N VAL A 261 -2.11 -11.73 14.64
CA VAL A 261 -2.76 -10.72 13.78
C VAL A 261 -2.28 -9.30 14.06
N GLU A 262 -1.81 -9.02 15.28
CA GLU A 262 -1.41 -7.68 15.74
C GLU A 262 -0.29 -7.03 14.89
N PRO A 263 0.83 -7.71 14.54
CA PRO A 263 1.84 -7.12 13.67
C PRO A 263 1.29 -6.70 12.30
N HIS A 264 0.36 -7.48 11.77
CA HIS A 264 -0.28 -7.24 10.46
C HIS A 264 -1.23 -6.05 10.53
N LEU A 265 -2.02 -5.95 11.60
CA LEU A 265 -2.90 -4.80 11.85
C LEU A 265 -2.10 -3.51 12.03
N LYS A 266 -0.97 -3.57 12.75
CA LYS A 266 -0.09 -2.41 12.95
C LYS A 266 0.49 -1.90 11.63
N ILE A 267 0.92 -2.79 10.73
CA ILE A 267 1.35 -2.41 9.39
C ILE A 267 0.21 -1.74 8.62
N LEU A 268 -0.99 -2.31 8.69
CA LEU A 268 -2.17 -1.80 8.01
C LEU A 268 -2.57 -0.41 8.52
N ASP A 269 -2.61 -0.22 9.84
CA ASP A 269 -2.92 1.06 10.48
C ASP A 269 -1.87 2.12 10.17
N ASN A 270 -0.58 1.80 10.28
CA ASN A 270 0.49 2.73 9.92
C ASN A 270 0.39 3.18 8.46
N ARG A 271 -0.02 2.31 7.54
CA ARG A 271 -0.20 2.68 6.13
C ARG A 271 -1.44 3.55 5.94
N TRP A 272 -2.53 3.22 6.62
CA TRP A 272 -3.77 4.00 6.60
C TRP A 272 -3.59 5.42 7.13
N ASP A 273 -2.94 5.57 8.29
CA ASP A 273 -2.78 6.87 8.93
C ASP A 273 -1.71 7.74 8.23
N ASN A 274 -0.64 7.16 7.65
CA ASN A 274 0.47 7.95 7.11
C ASN A 274 0.44 8.18 5.59
N GLN A 275 -0.18 7.29 4.80
CA GLN A 275 -0.02 7.31 3.35
C GLN A 275 -1.31 7.48 2.57
N LEU A 276 -2.45 7.25 3.19
CA LEU A 276 -3.72 7.13 2.48
C LEU A 276 -4.65 8.32 2.71
N LEU A 277 -4.13 9.49 3.09
CA LEU A 277 -4.95 10.71 3.27
C LEU A 277 -6.28 10.39 3.97
N LYS A 278 -6.20 9.73 5.13
CA LYS A 278 -7.33 9.13 5.87
C LYS A 278 -8.60 9.97 5.86
N ASN A 279 -8.45 11.28 6.02
CA ASN A 279 -9.57 12.22 6.06
C ASN A 279 -10.26 12.36 4.69
N ILE A 280 -9.53 12.29 3.57
CA ILE A 280 -10.12 12.32 2.21
C ILE A 280 -10.89 11.02 1.91
N HIS A 281 -10.40 9.86 2.35
CA HIS A 281 -11.19 8.62 2.25
C HIS A 281 -12.41 8.64 3.18
N ALA A 282 -12.29 9.25 4.36
CA ALA A 282 -13.43 9.44 5.27
C ALA A 282 -14.49 10.36 4.63
N VAL A 283 -14.07 11.45 3.96
CA VAL A 283 -14.94 12.33 3.16
C VAL A 283 -15.64 11.55 2.06
N GLY A 284 -14.88 10.79 1.26
CA GLY A 284 -15.47 9.98 0.19
C GLY A 284 -16.53 9.01 0.71
N TYR A 285 -16.28 8.38 1.85
CA TYR A 285 -17.25 7.48 2.50
C TYR A 285 -18.48 8.22 3.03
N TRP A 286 -18.27 9.35 3.70
CA TRP A 286 -19.33 10.14 4.31
C TRP A 286 -20.29 10.71 3.25
N PHE A 287 -19.75 11.18 2.12
CA PHE A 287 -20.54 11.68 0.98
C PHE A 287 -21.05 10.59 0.03
N ASN A 288 -20.87 9.32 0.36
CA ASN A 288 -21.42 8.23 -0.45
C ASN A 288 -22.88 7.94 -0.03
N PRO A 289 -23.88 8.17 -0.91
CA PRO A 289 -25.28 7.96 -0.57
C PRO A 289 -25.59 6.54 -0.09
N SER A 290 -24.92 5.53 -0.65
CA SER A 290 -25.09 4.12 -0.24
C SER A 290 -24.73 3.88 1.23
N TYR A 291 -23.83 4.69 1.80
CA TYR A 291 -23.40 4.57 3.18
C TYR A 291 -24.04 5.59 4.10
N GLN A 292 -24.19 6.85 3.66
CA GLN A 292 -24.78 7.92 4.47
C GLN A 292 -26.21 7.61 4.89
N TYR A 293 -27.01 7.06 3.97
CA TYR A 293 -28.42 6.78 4.21
C TYR A 293 -28.69 5.35 4.69
N ASP A 294 -27.64 4.52 4.82
CA ASP A 294 -27.71 3.26 5.55
C ASP A 294 -27.34 3.50 7.02
N THR A 295 -28.36 3.55 7.87
CA THR A 295 -28.21 3.81 9.30
C THR A 295 -27.32 2.78 10.01
N ASN A 296 -27.30 1.53 9.53
CA ASN A 296 -26.46 0.48 10.09
C ASN A 296 -24.99 0.64 9.70
N GLU A 297 -24.70 1.02 8.46
CA GLU A 297 -23.33 1.29 8.01
C GLU A 297 -22.78 2.57 8.66
N MET A 298 -23.54 3.68 8.62
CA MET A 298 -23.07 4.96 9.16
C MET A 298 -22.85 4.90 10.68
N ALA A 299 -23.64 4.11 11.41
CA ALA A 299 -23.44 3.88 12.84
C ALA A 299 -22.09 3.23 13.21
N LYS A 300 -21.48 2.48 12.28
CA LYS A 300 -20.17 1.82 12.51
C LYS A 300 -19.00 2.81 12.51
N HIS A 301 -19.19 3.99 11.90
CA HIS A 301 -18.11 4.90 11.56
C HIS A 301 -18.40 6.35 11.95
N LYS A 302 -19.09 6.60 13.07
CA LYS A 302 -19.51 7.96 13.49
C LYS A 302 -18.39 9.02 13.50
N SER A 303 -17.14 8.60 13.76
CA SER A 303 -15.96 9.46 13.77
C SER A 303 -15.54 10.00 12.40
N CYS A 304 -16.11 9.50 11.29
CA CYS A 304 -15.78 10.02 9.96
C CYS A 304 -16.25 11.46 9.74
N SER A 305 -17.26 11.93 10.48
CA SER A 305 -17.72 13.33 10.42
C SER A 305 -16.62 14.32 10.81
N SER A 306 -15.80 14.01 11.82
CA SER A 306 -14.65 14.84 12.20
C SER A 306 -13.62 14.91 11.07
N GLY A 307 -13.40 13.79 10.37
CA GLY A 307 -12.51 13.77 9.21
C GLY A 307 -12.99 14.65 8.05
N VAL A 308 -14.31 14.83 7.89
CA VAL A 308 -14.88 15.78 6.91
C VAL A 308 -14.58 17.22 7.30
N LEU A 309 -14.84 17.56 8.57
CA LEU A 309 -14.58 18.90 9.09
C LEU A 309 -13.09 19.26 9.02
N ASP A 310 -12.19 18.35 9.39
CA ASP A 310 -10.74 18.53 9.25
C ASP A 310 -10.31 18.84 7.80
N VAL A 311 -11.03 18.32 6.81
CA VAL A 311 -10.78 18.60 5.38
C VAL A 311 -11.30 19.98 5.03
N PHE A 312 -12.52 20.33 5.44
CA PHE A 312 -13.08 21.66 5.20
C PHE A 312 -12.16 22.74 5.77
N GLU A 313 -11.79 22.66 7.05
CA GLU A 313 -10.90 23.61 7.71
C GLU A 313 -9.54 23.74 6.99
N ARG A 314 -9.00 22.62 6.50
CA ARG A 314 -7.72 22.60 5.79
C ARG A 314 -7.79 23.29 4.43
N TYR A 315 -8.88 23.10 3.69
CA TYR A 315 -9.03 23.59 2.31
C TYR A 315 -9.76 24.93 2.20
N ALA A 316 -10.47 25.35 3.25
CA ALA A 316 -11.08 26.68 3.31
C ALA A 316 -10.07 27.80 3.58
N HIS A 317 -8.83 27.47 4.00
CA HIS A 317 -7.74 28.43 4.19
C HIS A 317 -8.12 29.62 5.11
N ASN A 318 -8.85 29.35 6.19
CA ASN A 318 -9.40 30.33 7.13
C ASN A 318 -10.48 31.27 6.54
N ASN A 319 -11.11 30.89 5.42
CA ASN A 319 -12.29 31.58 4.91
C ASN A 319 -13.54 31.07 5.62
N GLN A 320 -13.98 31.81 6.65
CA GLN A 320 -15.14 31.45 7.45
C GLN A 320 -16.43 31.31 6.63
N GLU A 321 -16.64 32.16 5.62
CA GLU A 321 -17.85 32.11 4.79
C GLU A 321 -17.91 30.80 3.98
N LEU A 322 -16.76 30.35 3.49
CA LEU A 322 -16.65 29.08 2.78
C LEU A 322 -16.88 27.88 3.72
N ASP A 323 -16.31 27.91 4.93
CA ASP A 323 -16.54 26.86 5.94
C ASP A 323 -18.02 26.75 6.35
N ASP A 324 -18.69 27.88 6.54
CA ASP A 324 -20.12 27.94 6.88
C ASP A 324 -20.97 27.35 5.74
N GLN A 325 -20.66 27.71 4.49
CA GLN A 325 -21.38 27.18 3.32
C GLN A 325 -21.15 25.67 3.13
N LEU A 326 -19.91 25.20 3.25
CA LEU A 326 -19.59 23.76 3.16
C LEU A 326 -20.30 22.96 4.26
N THR A 327 -20.34 23.50 5.48
CA THR A 327 -21.04 22.88 6.62
C THR A 327 -22.54 22.83 6.39
N LYS A 328 -23.13 23.89 5.81
CA LYS A 328 -24.54 23.92 5.45
C LYS A 328 -24.88 22.86 4.39
N GLU A 329 -24.12 22.77 3.31
CA GLU A 329 -24.32 21.76 2.25
C GLU A 329 -24.13 20.33 2.78
N MET A 330 -23.14 20.13 3.66
CA MET A 330 -22.95 18.88 4.38
C MET A 330 -24.22 18.47 5.14
N MET A 331 -24.85 19.40 5.89
CA MET A 331 -26.08 19.10 6.62
C MET A 331 -27.27 18.80 5.69
N MET A 332 -27.41 19.55 4.61
CA MET A 332 -28.45 19.30 3.61
C MET A 332 -28.33 17.89 3.02
N PHE A 333 -27.12 17.47 2.67
CA PHE A 333 -26.86 16.10 2.21
C PHE A 333 -27.20 15.08 3.30
N LYS A 334 -26.70 15.25 4.53
CA LYS A 334 -26.99 14.31 5.63
C LYS A 334 -28.48 14.10 5.89
N ASN A 335 -29.26 15.16 5.81
CA ASN A 335 -30.69 15.14 6.10
C ASN A 335 -31.54 14.75 4.88
N ALA A 336 -30.92 14.47 3.73
CA ALA A 336 -31.60 14.28 2.45
C ALA A 336 -32.56 15.44 2.11
N GLU A 337 -32.12 16.67 2.33
CA GLU A 337 -32.91 17.86 2.02
C GLU A 337 -32.86 18.20 0.51
N GLY A 338 -33.91 18.86 0.02
CA GLY A 338 -34.00 19.26 -1.39
C GLY A 338 -33.98 18.07 -2.35
N ASP A 339 -33.09 18.12 -3.34
CA ASP A 339 -33.03 17.12 -4.40
C ASP A 339 -32.47 15.77 -3.94
N PHE A 340 -31.71 15.75 -2.84
CA PHE A 340 -31.23 14.51 -2.21
C PHE A 340 -32.36 13.66 -1.62
N GLY A 341 -33.48 14.29 -1.23
CA GLY A 341 -34.66 13.62 -0.68
C GLY A 341 -35.68 13.18 -1.72
N ARG A 342 -35.44 13.42 -3.02
CA ARG A 342 -36.38 13.00 -4.07
C ARG A 342 -36.48 11.48 -4.10
N ARG A 343 -37.68 10.97 -4.37
CA ARG A 343 -37.95 9.52 -4.48
C ARG A 343 -36.98 8.80 -5.43
N PHE A 344 -36.60 9.45 -6.54
CA PHE A 344 -35.62 8.90 -7.48
C PHE A 344 -34.23 8.77 -6.86
N ALA A 345 -33.74 9.82 -6.18
CA ALA A 345 -32.46 9.78 -5.47
C ALA A 345 -32.46 8.67 -4.41
N ILE A 346 -33.48 8.64 -3.54
CA ILE A 346 -33.64 7.61 -2.50
C ILE A 346 -33.60 6.19 -3.07
N ASN A 347 -34.35 5.95 -4.15
CA ASN A 347 -34.41 4.62 -4.78
C ASN A 347 -33.09 4.22 -5.47
N THR A 348 -32.22 5.18 -5.78
CA THR A 348 -30.99 4.94 -6.54
C THR A 348 -29.72 4.99 -5.70
N HIS A 349 -29.81 5.34 -4.40
CA HIS A 349 -28.67 5.43 -3.48
C HIS A 349 -27.75 4.20 -3.46
N HIS A 350 -28.28 3.01 -3.76
CA HIS A 350 -27.53 1.74 -3.78
C HIS A 350 -27.26 1.19 -5.20
N THR A 351 -27.81 1.81 -6.24
CA THR A 351 -27.77 1.28 -7.62
C THR A 351 -27.02 2.18 -8.58
N ILE A 352 -26.95 3.49 -8.33
CA ILE A 352 -26.22 4.44 -9.18
C ILE A 352 -24.95 4.87 -8.44
N MET A 353 -23.80 4.69 -9.10
CA MET A 353 -22.52 5.14 -8.55
C MET A 353 -22.42 6.67 -8.58
N PRO A 354 -21.78 7.30 -7.58
CA PRO A 354 -21.57 8.75 -7.57
C PRO A 354 -20.90 9.29 -8.84
N SER A 355 -20.03 8.52 -9.49
CA SER A 355 -19.39 8.88 -10.77
C SER A 355 -20.32 8.86 -11.98
N ASN A 356 -21.45 8.16 -11.88
CA ASN A 356 -22.37 7.96 -12.99
C ASN A 356 -23.52 8.98 -12.95
N ILE A 357 -23.51 9.88 -11.95
CA ILE A 357 -24.40 11.03 -11.89
C ILE A 357 -23.79 12.10 -12.80
N ASN A 358 -24.14 12.09 -14.08
CA ASN A 358 -23.78 13.17 -14.98
C ASN A 358 -24.58 14.42 -14.57
N PRO A 359 -23.95 15.56 -14.21
CA PRO A 359 -24.67 16.77 -13.84
C PRO A 359 -25.31 17.50 -15.03
N TYR A 360 -25.20 16.97 -16.25
CA TYR A 360 -25.68 17.57 -17.49
C TYR A 360 -26.36 16.57 -18.40
#